data_AF-A0A7K3Y9K0-F1
#
_entry.id   AF-A0A7K3Y9K0-F1
#
_cell.length_a   1.000
_cell.length_b   1.000
_cell.length_c   1.000
_cell.angle_alpha   90.00
_cell.angle_beta   90.00
_cell.angle_gamma   90.00
#
_symmetry.space_group_name_H-M   'P 1'
#
loop_
_entity.id
_entity.type
_entity.pdbx_description
1 polymer ?
#
loop_
_entity_poly.entity_id
_entity_poly.type
_entity_poly.pdbx_seq_one_letter_code
_entity_poly.pdbx_strand_id
1 'polypeptide(L)'
;ARIIVSDAPTPGAARLSIQAPAEIFYPSSIAVIGASASPQKVGYSILRNLLTYPGALYPVNPTRKELFGREAYPSVMDIPGPVDWAVIAVPARLVPSVMEDCGKKGVRLAVIVTAGFREIGKDGAALEEEVVEIARRHGIRITGPNCLGVMMPHQRLNATFDPVSPRAGGVAFVSQSGAVITTVVDWSLPEEFGFSSVISVGNQADLGFEHYLRFAEQDPSTRAIALYIEEIQDGRGFMQIVRQVADKKPVVAVKSGSSRKGMAAASSHTGSLAGSYDVYVAAFKQAGVIPARTLRDAFNLAELLANEGYPHGNRAIAITSAGGFAVLASDYAEAHGVDMVDLPEEVFNELNAFLPPYWNRANPMDIIGDADATRFATLFDVLIRHQDFWDIAFVIAGPTTLADPAHIANEMVRFSRNTDKMVVGCMLGGDSIRSGLRILRNCRIPNFSELEDAFKAVGSILRVRTARPGERSLPPPVDQCPVDG
;
A
#
# COMPACT_ATOMS: atom_id res chain seq x y z
N ALA A 1 -25.31 4.45 15.73
CA ALA A 1 -25.90 3.24 15.11
C ALA A 1 -26.30 3.60 13.68
N ARG A 2 -25.89 2.92 12.60
CA ARG A 2 -25.58 1.49 12.39
C ARG A 2 -24.39 1.35 11.41
N ILE A 3 -23.39 0.51 11.73
CA ILE A 3 -22.89 -0.44 10.72
C ILE A 3 -24.14 -1.22 10.34
N ILE A 4 -24.50 -1.38 9.06
CA ILE A 4 -25.72 -2.09 8.71
C ILE A 4 -25.62 -3.53 9.27
N VAL A 5 -26.25 -3.73 10.43
CA VAL A 5 -26.49 -5.00 11.12
C VAL A 5 -27.94 -5.39 10.80
N SER A 6 -28.32 -5.41 9.52
CA SER A 6 -29.59 -6.04 9.15
C SER A 6 -29.35 -7.52 8.94
N ASP A 7 -30.16 -8.34 9.59
CA ASP A 7 -30.24 -9.79 9.32
C ASP A 7 -30.98 -10.11 8.00
N ALA A 8 -31.35 -9.07 7.25
CA ALA A 8 -31.87 -9.18 5.89
C ALA A 8 -30.84 -8.57 4.92
N PRO A 9 -30.40 -9.31 3.88
CA PRO A 9 -29.67 -8.70 2.78
C PRO A 9 -30.55 -7.59 2.19
N THR A 10 -30.01 -6.38 2.04
CA THR A 10 -30.67 -5.32 1.29
C THR A 10 -30.97 -5.87 -0.12
N PRO A 11 -32.23 -5.91 -0.58
CA PRO A 11 -32.53 -6.33 -1.94
C PRO A 11 -32.10 -5.20 -2.89
N GLY A 12 -30.87 -5.28 -3.39
CA GLY A 12 -30.32 -4.34 -4.37
C GLY A 12 -28.84 -4.60 -4.62
N ALA A 13 -28.50 -4.92 -5.87
CA ALA A 13 -27.20 -5.33 -6.39
C ALA A 13 -26.66 -6.65 -5.79
N ALA A 14 -27.09 -7.79 -6.35
CA ALA A 14 -26.51 -9.08 -6.01
C ALA A 14 -25.06 -9.15 -6.49
N ARG A 15 -24.08 -8.95 -5.59
CA ARG A 15 -22.68 -9.28 -5.86
C ARG A 15 -22.59 -10.70 -6.41
N LEU A 16 -21.81 -10.88 -7.47
CA LEU A 16 -21.40 -12.24 -7.85
C LEU A 16 -20.66 -12.85 -6.65
N SER A 17 -20.72 -14.17 -6.51
CA SER A 17 -20.20 -14.88 -5.33
C SER A 17 -18.87 -14.30 -4.82
N ILE A 18 -18.73 -14.19 -3.49
CA ILE A 18 -17.52 -13.66 -2.81
C ILE A 18 -16.23 -14.38 -3.22
N GLN A 19 -16.35 -15.58 -3.81
CA GLN A 19 -15.21 -16.30 -4.37
C GLN A 19 -14.89 -15.77 -5.77
N ALA A 20 -13.82 -14.98 -5.89
CA ALA A 20 -13.08 -14.78 -7.13
C ALA A 20 -11.74 -15.53 -7.02
N PRO A 21 -11.37 -16.40 -7.98
CA PRO A 21 -10.04 -17.00 -8.00
C PRO A 21 -8.98 -15.90 -8.15
N ALA A 22 -7.95 -15.87 -7.31
CA ALA A 22 -6.93 -14.81 -7.32
C ALA A 22 -6.19 -14.74 -8.67
N GLU A 23 -6.13 -15.85 -9.40
CA GLU A 23 -5.54 -15.98 -10.73
C GLU A 23 -6.23 -15.11 -11.78
N ILE A 24 -7.47 -14.68 -11.53
CA ILE A 24 -8.16 -13.73 -12.42
C ILE A 24 -7.40 -12.41 -12.54
N PHE A 25 -6.56 -12.05 -11.56
CA PHE A 25 -5.81 -10.82 -11.55
C PHE A 25 -4.46 -10.88 -12.32
N TYR A 26 -4.10 -12.05 -12.86
CA TYR A 26 -2.88 -12.29 -13.62
C TYR A 26 -3.23 -12.67 -15.07
N PRO A 27 -3.55 -11.70 -15.94
CA PRO A 27 -3.88 -11.99 -17.33
C PRO A 27 -2.62 -12.45 -18.08
N SER A 28 -2.82 -13.29 -19.10
CA SER A 28 -1.86 -13.55 -20.19
C SER A 28 -2.23 -12.76 -21.46
N SER A 29 -3.48 -12.32 -21.59
CA SER A 29 -3.94 -11.49 -22.70
C SER A 29 -4.91 -10.39 -22.29
N ILE A 30 -4.76 -9.21 -22.89
CA ILE A 30 -5.56 -8.02 -22.59
C ILE A 30 -6.08 -7.40 -23.88
N ALA A 31 -7.40 -7.20 -23.97
CA ALA A 31 -8.03 -6.37 -24.99
C ALA A 31 -8.31 -4.96 -24.46
N VAL A 32 -7.94 -3.93 -25.21
CA VAL A 32 -8.23 -2.53 -24.88
C VAL A 32 -9.37 -2.03 -25.77
N ILE A 33 -10.59 -2.03 -25.23
CA ILE A 33 -11.82 -1.68 -25.95
C ILE A 33 -12.08 -0.18 -25.85
N GLY A 34 -12.08 0.50 -26.99
CA GLY A 34 -12.01 1.96 -27.06
C GLY A 34 -10.59 2.49 -27.25
N ALA A 35 -9.66 1.63 -27.64
CA ALA A 35 -8.31 2.02 -28.03
C ALA A 35 -8.32 3.13 -29.10
N SER A 36 -7.36 4.05 -29.03
CA SER A 36 -7.36 5.27 -29.84
C SER A 36 -5.94 5.72 -30.17
N ALA A 37 -5.77 6.41 -31.31
CA ALA A 37 -4.55 7.14 -31.66
C ALA A 37 -4.56 8.61 -31.20
N SER A 38 -5.71 9.12 -30.73
CA SER A 38 -5.86 10.49 -30.22
C SER A 38 -5.40 10.58 -28.76
N PRO A 39 -4.36 11.39 -28.44
CA PRO A 39 -3.83 11.52 -27.08
C PRO A 39 -4.81 12.03 -26.03
N GLN A 40 -5.93 12.64 -26.46
CA GLN A 40 -6.96 13.20 -25.57
C GLN A 40 -7.95 12.14 -25.08
N LYS A 41 -7.90 10.90 -25.61
CA LYS A 41 -8.84 9.83 -25.23
C LYS A 41 -8.22 8.91 -24.18
N VAL A 42 -9.00 8.53 -23.18
CA VAL A 42 -8.62 7.55 -22.13
C VAL A 42 -8.06 6.25 -22.72
N GLY A 43 -8.70 5.70 -23.75
CA GLY A 43 -8.23 4.47 -24.41
C GLY A 43 -6.88 4.59 -25.15
N TYR A 44 -6.42 5.81 -25.47
CA TYR A 44 -5.04 6.04 -25.93
C TYR A 44 -4.05 5.83 -24.78
N SER A 45 -4.31 6.46 -23.63
CA SER A 45 -3.43 6.39 -22.46
C SER A 45 -3.29 4.96 -21.94
N ILE A 46 -4.41 4.22 -21.86
CA ILE A 46 -4.41 2.81 -21.44
C ILE A 46 -3.58 1.95 -22.40
N LEU A 47 -3.82 2.07 -23.71
CA LEU A 47 -3.07 1.29 -24.69
C LEU A 47 -1.57 1.62 -24.63
N ARG A 48 -1.22 2.91 -24.55
CA ARG A 48 0.16 3.38 -24.39
C ARG A 48 0.83 2.75 -23.16
N ASN A 49 0.14 2.77 -22.01
CA ASN A 49 0.67 2.25 -20.75
C ASN A 49 0.88 0.72 -20.77
N LEU A 50 0.09 0.00 -21.56
CA LEU A 50 0.21 -1.45 -21.73
C LEU A 50 1.21 -1.86 -22.82
N LEU A 51 1.86 -0.94 -23.56
CA LEU A 51 2.78 -1.33 -24.64
C LEU A 51 3.97 -2.19 -24.16
N THR A 52 4.38 -2.02 -22.90
CA THR A 52 5.47 -2.76 -22.25
C THR A 52 5.01 -4.04 -21.55
N TYR A 53 3.69 -4.31 -21.51
CA TYR A 53 3.14 -5.54 -20.97
C TYR A 53 3.62 -6.74 -21.80
N PRO A 54 4.18 -7.77 -21.15
CA PRO A 54 4.81 -8.89 -21.86
C PRO A 54 3.81 -9.87 -22.49
N GLY A 55 2.56 -9.86 -22.05
CA GLY A 55 1.50 -10.72 -22.58
C GLY A 55 0.92 -10.23 -23.90
N ALA A 56 -0.10 -10.94 -24.40
CA ALA A 56 -0.78 -10.56 -25.62
C ALA A 56 -1.63 -9.29 -25.40
N LEU A 57 -1.49 -8.31 -26.29
CA LEU A 57 -2.18 -7.02 -26.19
C LEU A 57 -2.94 -6.74 -27.49
N TYR A 58 -4.26 -6.61 -27.38
CA TYR A 58 -5.17 -6.46 -28.50
C TYR A 58 -5.90 -5.10 -28.45
N PRO A 59 -5.48 -4.10 -29.23
CA PRO A 59 -6.28 -2.90 -29.45
C PRO A 59 -7.62 -3.24 -30.12
N VAL A 60 -8.73 -2.73 -29.58
CA VAL A 60 -10.05 -2.86 -30.21
C VAL A 60 -10.59 -1.49 -30.59
N ASN A 61 -10.75 -1.27 -31.90
CA ASN A 61 -11.22 -0.03 -32.51
C ASN A 61 -12.02 -0.33 -33.80
N PRO A 62 -13.25 0.20 -33.98
CA PRO A 62 -14.08 -0.13 -35.14
C PRO A 62 -13.53 0.28 -36.51
N THR A 63 -12.63 1.27 -36.58
CA THR A 63 -12.20 1.89 -37.86
C THR A 63 -10.72 1.75 -38.14
N ARG A 64 -9.87 1.65 -37.11
CA ARG A 64 -8.42 1.54 -37.26
C ARG A 64 -8.03 0.07 -37.34
N LYS A 65 -7.21 -0.27 -38.35
CA LYS A 65 -6.61 -1.61 -38.50
C LYS A 65 -5.30 -1.78 -37.73
N GLU A 66 -4.68 -0.68 -37.30
CA GLU A 66 -3.43 -0.68 -36.55
C GLU A 66 -3.39 0.50 -35.57
N LEU A 67 -2.85 0.27 -34.38
CA LEU A 67 -2.57 1.27 -33.34
C LEU A 67 -1.25 0.95 -32.65
N PHE A 68 -0.33 1.93 -32.60
CA PHE A 68 1.01 1.77 -32.00
C PHE A 68 1.81 0.55 -32.51
N GLY A 69 1.75 0.28 -33.82
CA GLY A 69 2.45 -0.88 -34.40
C GLY A 69 1.82 -2.23 -34.09
N ARG A 70 0.61 -2.26 -33.51
CA ARG A 70 -0.15 -3.48 -33.23
C ARG A 70 -1.41 -3.53 -34.06
N GLU A 71 -1.74 -4.72 -34.57
CA GLU A 71 -2.99 -4.98 -35.26
C GLU A 71 -4.18 -4.66 -34.35
N ALA A 72 -5.15 -3.91 -34.88
CA ALA A 72 -6.35 -3.50 -34.17
C ALA A 72 -7.58 -4.18 -34.76
N TYR A 73 -8.47 -4.64 -33.89
CA TYR A 73 -9.65 -5.42 -34.26
C TYR A 73 -10.94 -4.58 -34.13
N PRO A 74 -11.93 -4.74 -35.03
CA PRO A 74 -13.19 -3.99 -34.95
C PRO A 74 -14.01 -4.31 -33.70
N SER A 75 -14.07 -5.58 -33.31
CA SER A 75 -14.67 -6.08 -32.07
C SER A 75 -13.72 -7.04 -31.33
N VAL A 76 -13.95 -7.23 -30.03
CA VAL A 76 -13.28 -8.25 -29.22
C VAL A 76 -13.54 -9.67 -29.76
N MET A 77 -14.65 -9.88 -30.47
CA MET A 77 -14.99 -11.14 -31.13
C MET A 77 -14.07 -11.47 -32.31
N ASP A 78 -13.50 -10.46 -32.97
CA ASP A 78 -12.64 -10.63 -34.14
C ASP A 78 -11.20 -11.01 -33.76
N ILE A 79 -10.84 -10.93 -32.47
CA ILE A 79 -9.53 -11.34 -31.99
C ILE A 79 -9.41 -12.87 -32.17
N PRO A 80 -8.35 -13.40 -32.81
CA PRO A 80 -8.24 -14.84 -33.04
C PRO A 80 -7.91 -15.63 -31.76
N GLY A 81 -7.18 -15.02 -30.83
CA GLY A 81 -6.73 -15.65 -29.57
C GLY A 81 -7.70 -15.50 -28.40
N PRO A 82 -7.38 -16.11 -27.24
CA PRO A 82 -8.11 -15.90 -26.00
C PRO A 82 -7.90 -14.49 -25.46
N VAL A 83 -8.90 -13.97 -24.72
CA VAL A 83 -8.84 -12.66 -24.06
C VAL A 83 -9.15 -12.86 -22.59
N ASP A 84 -8.15 -12.74 -21.70
CA ASP A 84 -8.37 -12.87 -20.27
C ASP A 84 -9.07 -11.63 -19.69
N TRP A 85 -8.57 -10.46 -20.07
CA TRP A 85 -9.07 -9.16 -19.62
C TRP A 85 -9.60 -8.32 -20.78
N ALA A 86 -10.71 -7.63 -20.54
CA ALA A 86 -11.17 -6.51 -21.36
C ALA A 86 -11.09 -5.21 -20.55
N VAL A 87 -10.23 -4.29 -20.96
CA VAL A 87 -10.17 -2.93 -20.40
C VAL A 87 -11.05 -2.02 -21.24
N ILE A 88 -12.16 -1.56 -20.66
CA ILE A 88 -13.26 -0.92 -21.39
C ILE A 88 -13.26 0.59 -21.14
N ALA A 89 -13.04 1.35 -22.21
CA ALA A 89 -12.97 2.82 -22.22
C ALA A 89 -13.84 3.42 -23.36
N VAL A 90 -15.04 2.87 -23.55
CA VAL A 90 -16.07 3.38 -24.49
C VAL A 90 -17.16 4.16 -23.75
N PRO A 91 -17.98 5.00 -24.40
CA PRO A 91 -19.11 5.67 -23.75
C PRO A 91 -20.05 4.69 -23.01
N ALA A 92 -20.57 5.08 -21.84
CA ALA A 92 -21.35 4.21 -20.94
C ALA A 92 -22.48 3.43 -21.64
N ARG A 93 -23.24 4.11 -22.50
CA ARG A 93 -24.34 3.49 -23.28
C ARG A 93 -23.93 2.32 -24.19
N LEU A 94 -22.64 2.20 -24.52
CA LEU A 94 -22.12 1.11 -25.35
C LEU A 94 -21.58 -0.05 -24.52
N VAL A 95 -21.38 0.13 -23.21
CA VAL A 95 -20.80 -0.88 -22.33
C VAL A 95 -21.62 -2.17 -22.27
N PRO A 96 -22.97 -2.18 -22.19
CA PRO A 96 -23.75 -3.41 -22.22
C PRO A 96 -23.48 -4.27 -23.47
N SER A 97 -23.48 -3.66 -24.66
CA SER A 97 -23.17 -4.36 -25.92
C SER A 97 -21.74 -4.93 -25.94
N VAL A 98 -20.77 -4.15 -25.45
CA VAL A 98 -19.39 -4.62 -25.31
C VAL A 98 -19.29 -5.79 -24.34
N MET A 99 -20.02 -5.75 -23.23
CA MET A 99 -20.04 -6.83 -22.24
C MET A 99 -20.65 -8.13 -22.78
N GLU A 100 -21.67 -8.03 -23.65
CA GLU A 100 -22.20 -9.19 -24.37
C GLU A 100 -21.16 -9.84 -25.28
N ASP A 101 -20.42 -9.03 -26.04
CA ASP A 101 -19.34 -9.53 -26.90
C ASP A 101 -18.19 -10.11 -26.09
N CYS A 102 -17.80 -9.47 -24.97
CA CYS A 102 -16.83 -10.02 -24.03
C CYS A 102 -17.28 -11.38 -23.47
N GLY A 103 -18.57 -11.51 -23.17
CA GLY A 103 -19.15 -12.74 -22.64
C GLY A 103 -19.07 -13.89 -23.63
N LYS A 104 -19.49 -13.64 -24.87
CA LYS A 104 -19.36 -14.60 -25.99
C LYS A 104 -17.91 -14.97 -26.29
N LYS A 105 -16.97 -14.04 -26.08
CA LYS A 105 -15.54 -14.27 -26.27
C LYS A 105 -14.90 -15.09 -25.13
N GLY A 106 -15.58 -15.22 -23.98
CA GLY A 106 -15.07 -15.91 -22.80
C GLY A 106 -14.10 -15.07 -21.96
N VAL A 107 -14.26 -13.74 -21.98
CA VAL A 107 -13.47 -12.84 -21.12
C VAL A 107 -13.73 -13.17 -19.65
N ARG A 108 -12.68 -13.19 -18.82
CA ARG A 108 -12.81 -13.51 -17.39
C ARG A 108 -13.04 -12.26 -16.55
N LEU A 109 -12.31 -11.18 -16.84
CA LEU A 109 -12.41 -9.90 -16.13
C LEU A 109 -12.65 -8.72 -17.07
N ALA A 110 -13.67 -7.93 -16.77
CA ALA A 110 -13.87 -6.62 -17.36
C ALA A 110 -13.39 -5.52 -16.40
N VAL A 111 -12.39 -4.75 -16.81
CA VAL A 111 -11.96 -3.53 -16.11
C VAL A 111 -12.67 -2.35 -16.77
N ILE A 112 -13.76 -1.90 -16.16
CA ILE A 112 -14.61 -0.85 -16.73
C ILE A 112 -14.15 0.50 -16.20
N VAL A 113 -13.37 1.20 -17.02
CA VAL A 113 -12.82 2.53 -16.71
C VAL A 113 -13.90 3.61 -16.86
N THR A 114 -14.83 3.39 -17.78
CA THR A 114 -15.94 4.29 -18.11
C THR A 114 -16.76 4.71 -16.88
N ALA A 115 -17.00 6.01 -16.74
CA ALA A 115 -17.97 6.62 -15.84
C ALA A 115 -19.33 6.85 -16.55
N GLY A 116 -20.32 7.36 -15.83
CA GLY A 116 -21.71 7.55 -16.25
C GLY A 116 -22.67 6.47 -15.74
N PHE A 117 -22.37 5.85 -14.60
CA PHE A 117 -23.16 4.78 -13.98
C PHE A 117 -23.85 5.29 -12.70
N ARG A 118 -23.94 4.51 -11.61
CA ARG A 118 -24.77 4.87 -10.46
C ARG A 118 -24.42 6.24 -9.82
N GLU A 119 -23.18 6.72 -10.01
CA GLU A 119 -22.72 8.01 -9.51
C GLU A 119 -23.45 9.21 -10.14
N ILE A 120 -24.13 9.03 -11.29
CA ILE A 120 -24.96 10.06 -11.92
C ILE A 120 -26.46 9.93 -11.58
N GLY A 121 -26.84 9.01 -10.70
CA GLY A 121 -28.21 8.82 -10.22
C GLY A 121 -28.93 7.61 -10.82
N LYS A 122 -30.27 7.64 -10.83
CA LYS A 122 -31.12 6.47 -11.08
C LYS A 122 -30.91 5.83 -12.46
N ASP A 123 -30.79 6.63 -13.51
CA ASP A 123 -30.63 6.11 -14.88
C ASP A 123 -29.28 5.40 -15.04
N GLY A 124 -28.22 5.98 -14.45
CA GLY A 124 -26.91 5.35 -14.43
C GLY A 124 -26.85 4.10 -13.55
N ALA A 125 -27.62 4.05 -12.46
CA ALA A 125 -27.76 2.85 -11.63
C ALA A 125 -28.48 1.71 -12.38
N ALA A 126 -29.50 2.03 -13.19
CA ALA A 126 -30.16 1.04 -14.05
C ALA A 126 -29.19 0.47 -15.11
N LEU A 127 -28.35 1.32 -15.70
CA LEU A 127 -27.32 0.90 -16.63
C LEU A 127 -26.23 0.03 -15.96
N GLU A 128 -25.86 0.35 -14.71
CA GLU A 128 -24.93 -0.47 -13.92
C GLU A 128 -25.50 -1.87 -13.67
N GLU A 129 -26.77 -1.97 -13.28
CA GLU A 129 -27.44 -3.26 -13.05
C GLU A 129 -27.54 -4.09 -14.35
N GLU A 130 -27.81 -3.46 -15.50
CA GLU A 130 -27.79 -4.14 -16.81
C GLU A 130 -26.41 -4.77 -17.09
N VAL A 131 -25.33 -4.02 -16.84
CA VAL A 131 -23.96 -4.50 -17.01
C VAL A 131 -23.64 -5.67 -16.07
N VAL A 132 -24.06 -5.58 -14.81
CA VAL A 132 -23.87 -6.64 -13.81
C VAL A 132 -24.67 -7.90 -14.18
N GLU A 133 -25.89 -7.77 -14.67
CA GLU A 133 -26.70 -8.91 -15.13
C GLU A 133 -26.05 -9.60 -16.33
N ILE A 134 -25.54 -8.86 -17.30
CA ILE A 134 -24.79 -9.43 -18.44
C ILE A 134 -23.55 -10.18 -17.94
N ALA A 135 -22.79 -9.59 -17.02
CA ALA A 135 -21.62 -10.22 -16.44
C ALA A 135 -21.97 -11.52 -15.71
N ARG A 136 -23.07 -11.53 -14.94
CA ARG A 136 -23.60 -12.73 -14.27
C ARG A 136 -23.93 -13.84 -15.25
N ARG A 137 -24.63 -13.54 -16.35
CA ARG A 137 -25.02 -14.53 -17.36
C ARG A 137 -23.83 -15.21 -18.02
N HIS A 138 -22.75 -14.46 -18.25
CA HIS A 138 -21.56 -14.95 -18.94
C HIS A 138 -20.42 -15.39 -17.99
N GLY A 139 -20.58 -15.22 -16.68
CA GLY A 139 -19.53 -15.52 -15.70
C GLY A 139 -18.33 -14.55 -15.73
N ILE A 140 -18.52 -13.33 -16.23
CA ILE A 140 -17.51 -12.27 -16.21
C ILE A 140 -17.48 -11.61 -14.84
N ARG A 141 -16.29 -11.31 -14.30
CA ARG A 141 -16.14 -10.43 -13.13
C ARG A 141 -15.88 -8.99 -13.55
N ILE A 142 -16.24 -8.02 -12.71
CA ILE A 142 -16.09 -6.59 -13.00
C ILE A 142 -15.23 -5.89 -11.95
N THR A 143 -14.18 -5.19 -12.41
CA THR A 143 -13.51 -4.11 -11.66
C THR A 143 -14.10 -2.78 -12.12
N GLY A 144 -14.56 -1.95 -11.19
CA GLY A 144 -15.30 -0.70 -11.46
C GLY A 144 -16.83 -0.88 -11.42
N PRO A 145 -17.61 -0.22 -12.29
CA PRO A 145 -17.18 0.77 -13.28
C PRO A 145 -16.66 2.06 -12.63
N ASN A 146 -16.43 3.12 -13.42
CA ASN A 146 -15.93 4.41 -12.93
C ASN A 146 -14.67 4.25 -12.07
N CYS A 147 -13.67 3.55 -12.63
CA CYS A 147 -12.41 3.30 -11.95
C CYS A 147 -11.24 3.82 -12.79
N LEU A 148 -10.08 3.99 -12.15
CA LEU A 148 -8.84 4.29 -12.86
C LEU A 148 -8.27 3.04 -13.56
N GLY A 149 -8.56 1.84 -13.04
CA GLY A 149 -8.04 0.55 -13.50
C GLY A 149 -7.10 -0.13 -12.50
N VAL A 150 -6.22 -1.00 -13.00
CA VAL A 150 -5.29 -1.82 -12.19
C VAL A 150 -3.85 -1.67 -12.68
N MET A 151 -2.90 -1.59 -11.74
CA MET A 151 -1.47 -1.64 -11.99
C MET A 151 -0.83 -2.80 -11.22
N MET A 152 0.03 -3.57 -11.88
CA MET A 152 0.87 -4.61 -11.28
C MET A 152 2.32 -4.39 -11.75
N PRO A 153 3.13 -3.58 -11.06
CA PRO A 153 4.47 -3.21 -11.51
C PRO A 153 5.38 -4.40 -11.81
N HIS A 154 5.33 -5.46 -10.99
CA HIS A 154 6.11 -6.69 -11.19
C HIS A 154 5.77 -7.41 -12.52
N GLN A 155 4.57 -7.19 -13.06
CA GLN A 155 4.12 -7.75 -14.34
C GLN A 155 4.24 -6.76 -15.51
N ARG A 156 4.76 -5.55 -15.27
CA ARG A 156 4.72 -4.43 -16.24
C ARG A 156 3.31 -4.18 -16.79
N LEU A 157 2.30 -4.40 -15.94
CA LEU A 157 0.90 -4.18 -16.28
C LEU A 157 0.47 -2.84 -15.70
N ASN A 158 0.09 -1.91 -16.57
CA ASN A 158 -0.58 -0.67 -16.20
C ASN A 158 -1.83 -0.51 -17.07
N ALA A 159 -2.93 -1.10 -16.63
CA ALA A 159 -4.24 -1.04 -17.29
C ALA A 159 -5.04 0.20 -16.86
N THR A 160 -4.36 1.34 -16.74
CA THR A 160 -4.94 2.61 -16.31
C THR A 160 -4.64 3.72 -17.31
N PHE A 161 -5.26 4.88 -17.12
CA PHE A 161 -4.94 6.10 -17.86
C PHE A 161 -4.03 7.07 -17.09
N ASP A 162 -3.35 6.60 -16.04
CA ASP A 162 -2.36 7.37 -15.29
C ASP A 162 -1.16 7.72 -16.20
N PRO A 163 -0.61 8.96 -16.15
CA PRO A 163 0.59 9.30 -16.90
C PRO A 163 1.82 8.46 -16.56
N VAL A 164 1.93 7.93 -15.35
CA VAL A 164 3.11 7.23 -14.85
C VAL A 164 2.80 5.83 -14.33
N SER A 165 3.83 5.00 -14.19
CA SER A 165 3.72 3.68 -13.57
C SER A 165 4.58 3.66 -12.30
N PRO A 166 4.08 3.10 -11.17
CA PRO A 166 4.87 3.03 -9.95
C PRO A 166 6.03 2.04 -10.09
N ARG A 167 7.02 2.17 -9.20
CA ARG A 167 8.06 1.16 -9.02
C ARG A 167 7.48 -0.11 -8.41
N ALA A 168 8.17 -1.22 -8.64
CA ALA A 168 7.82 -2.49 -8.01
C ALA A 168 8.24 -2.51 -6.55
N GLY A 169 7.36 -2.99 -5.67
CA GLY A 169 7.60 -3.06 -4.23
C GLY A 169 6.66 -4.03 -3.52
N GLY A 170 6.60 -3.92 -2.18
CA GLY A 170 5.90 -4.88 -1.32
C GLY A 170 4.52 -4.46 -0.84
N VAL A 171 3.99 -3.31 -1.28
CA VAL A 171 2.72 -2.77 -0.76
C VAL A 171 1.61 -2.86 -1.80
N ALA A 172 0.50 -3.49 -1.45
CA ALA A 172 -0.73 -3.43 -2.23
C ALA A 172 -1.53 -2.19 -1.84
N PHE A 173 -1.88 -1.33 -2.80
CA PHE A 173 -2.72 -0.17 -2.54
C PHE A 173 -4.09 -0.31 -3.22
N VAL A 174 -5.16 -0.32 -2.42
CA VAL A 174 -6.53 -0.46 -2.90
C VAL A 174 -7.32 0.80 -2.53
N SER A 175 -7.87 1.50 -3.52
CA SER A 175 -8.51 2.80 -3.32
C SER A 175 -9.80 2.96 -4.11
N GLN A 176 -10.82 3.52 -3.47
CA GLN A 176 -12.05 3.98 -4.13
C GLN A 176 -11.83 5.25 -4.97
N SER A 177 -10.83 6.06 -4.65
CA SER A 177 -10.56 7.32 -5.35
C SER A 177 -9.42 7.17 -6.36
N GLY A 178 -9.74 7.37 -7.64
CA GLY A 178 -8.75 7.39 -8.73
C GLY A 178 -7.77 8.56 -8.61
N ALA A 179 -8.24 9.75 -8.22
CA ALA A 179 -7.37 10.91 -8.05
C ALA A 179 -6.38 10.74 -6.88
N VAL A 180 -6.79 10.05 -5.81
CA VAL A 180 -5.86 9.65 -4.73
C VAL A 180 -4.81 8.69 -5.27
N ILE A 181 -5.19 7.73 -6.12
CA ILE A 181 -4.22 6.83 -6.75
C ILE A 181 -3.20 7.61 -7.57
N THR A 182 -3.65 8.46 -8.51
CA THR A 182 -2.71 9.18 -9.39
C THR A 182 -1.75 10.07 -8.58
N THR A 183 -2.26 10.71 -7.51
CA THR A 183 -1.44 11.53 -6.62
C THR A 183 -0.40 10.70 -5.86
N VAL A 184 -0.80 9.55 -5.34
CA VAL A 184 0.07 8.66 -4.56
C VAL A 184 1.12 8.01 -5.47
N VAL A 185 0.75 7.56 -6.67
CA VAL A 185 1.68 6.96 -7.62
C VAL A 185 2.73 7.98 -8.04
N ASP A 186 2.34 9.21 -8.38
CA ASP A 186 3.28 10.27 -8.74
C ASP A 186 4.24 10.61 -7.59
N TRP A 187 3.71 10.79 -6.37
CA TRP A 187 4.50 11.04 -5.17
C TRP A 187 5.46 9.89 -4.81
N SER A 188 5.07 8.64 -5.07
CA SER A 188 5.90 7.47 -4.73
C SER A 188 7.22 7.40 -5.52
N LEU A 189 7.27 7.98 -6.72
CA LEU A 189 8.43 7.90 -7.60
C LEU A 189 9.69 8.59 -7.04
N PRO A 190 9.64 9.86 -6.61
CA PRO A 190 10.78 10.51 -5.95
C PRO A 190 11.10 9.95 -4.56
N GLU A 191 10.10 9.42 -3.84
CA GLU A 191 10.32 8.71 -2.57
C GLU A 191 10.91 7.32 -2.78
N GLU A 192 10.91 6.84 -4.02
CA GLU A 192 11.33 5.49 -4.42
C GLU A 192 10.53 4.37 -3.74
N PHE A 193 9.33 4.71 -3.28
CA PHE A 193 8.36 3.78 -2.74
C PHE A 193 7.74 2.96 -3.87
N GLY A 194 7.63 1.65 -3.66
CA GLY A 194 7.14 0.71 -4.67
C GLY A 194 5.90 -0.06 -4.23
N PHE A 195 5.11 -0.49 -5.21
CA PHE A 195 3.86 -1.24 -5.00
C PHE A 195 3.95 -2.66 -5.57
N SER A 196 3.28 -3.60 -4.91
CA SER A 196 3.02 -4.93 -5.49
C SER A 196 1.86 -4.85 -6.48
N SER A 197 0.81 -4.12 -6.10
CA SER A 197 -0.40 -3.86 -6.88
C SER A 197 -0.99 -2.50 -6.52
N VAL A 198 -1.57 -1.80 -7.49
CA VAL A 198 -2.41 -0.62 -7.27
C VAL A 198 -3.77 -0.85 -7.93
N ILE A 199 -4.84 -0.79 -7.15
CA ILE A 199 -6.18 -1.20 -7.59
C ILE A 199 -7.16 -0.07 -7.33
N SER A 200 -7.72 0.47 -8.41
CA SER A 200 -8.85 1.37 -8.34
C SER A 200 -10.15 0.57 -8.34
N VAL A 201 -10.88 0.67 -7.25
CA VAL A 201 -12.09 -0.10 -7.03
C VAL A 201 -13.29 0.50 -7.79
N GLY A 202 -13.32 1.82 -7.92
CA GLY A 202 -14.43 2.56 -8.52
C GLY A 202 -15.75 2.32 -7.78
N ASN A 203 -16.82 2.12 -8.54
CA ASN A 203 -18.14 1.83 -8.01
C ASN A 203 -18.23 0.45 -7.32
N GLN A 204 -17.28 -0.47 -7.44
CA GLN A 204 -17.44 -1.80 -6.80
C GLN A 204 -18.79 -2.48 -7.16
N ALA A 205 -19.21 -2.42 -8.43
CA ALA A 205 -20.47 -3.05 -8.86
C ALA A 205 -20.43 -4.59 -8.73
N ASP A 206 -19.24 -5.17 -8.73
CA ASP A 206 -19.00 -6.58 -8.47
C ASP A 206 -17.81 -6.79 -7.51
N LEU A 207 -16.57 -6.62 -8.00
CA LEU A 207 -15.37 -6.80 -7.17
C LEU A 207 -15.16 -5.61 -6.24
N GLY A 208 -15.38 -5.83 -4.93
CA GLY A 208 -15.08 -4.89 -3.87
C GLY A 208 -13.80 -5.19 -3.09
N PHE A 209 -13.60 -4.44 -2.00
CA PHE A 209 -12.42 -4.55 -1.14
C PHE A 209 -12.18 -5.98 -0.67
N GLU A 210 -13.23 -6.73 -0.35
CA GLU A 210 -13.11 -8.11 0.10
C GLU A 210 -12.38 -9.02 -0.90
N HIS A 211 -12.59 -8.82 -2.20
CA HIS A 211 -11.95 -9.61 -3.25
C HIS A 211 -10.47 -9.21 -3.39
N TYR A 212 -10.20 -7.91 -3.39
CA TYR A 212 -8.83 -7.39 -3.51
C TYR A 212 -7.98 -7.69 -2.27
N LEU A 213 -8.60 -7.71 -1.08
CA LEU A 213 -7.95 -8.14 0.16
C LEU A 213 -7.53 -9.61 0.08
N ARG A 214 -8.39 -10.50 -0.44
CA ARG A 214 -8.05 -11.92 -0.65
C ARG A 214 -6.97 -12.13 -1.69
N PHE A 215 -7.03 -11.36 -2.77
CA PHE A 215 -5.97 -11.34 -3.77
C PHE A 215 -4.64 -10.91 -3.15
N ALA A 216 -4.60 -9.78 -2.45
CA ALA A 216 -3.41 -9.25 -1.81
C ALA A 216 -2.88 -10.17 -0.69
N GLU A 217 -3.75 -10.88 0.02
CA GLU A 217 -3.39 -11.94 0.97
C GLU A 217 -2.64 -13.09 0.29
N GLN A 218 -3.07 -13.51 -0.89
CA GLN A 218 -2.50 -14.65 -1.63
C GLN A 218 -1.30 -14.28 -2.49
N ASP A 219 -1.17 -13.03 -2.92
CA ASP A 219 -0.05 -12.58 -3.76
C ASP A 219 1.28 -12.61 -3.00
N PRO A 220 2.27 -13.41 -3.41
CA PRO A 220 3.57 -13.48 -2.74
C PRO A 220 4.37 -12.17 -2.83
N SER A 221 4.05 -11.28 -3.78
CA SER A 221 4.72 -9.99 -3.92
C SER A 221 4.23 -8.96 -2.88
N THR A 222 3.05 -9.18 -2.31
CA THR A 222 2.43 -8.29 -1.32
C THR A 222 2.85 -8.68 0.09
N ARG A 223 3.41 -7.73 0.84
CA ARG A 223 3.82 -7.85 2.24
C ARG A 223 2.97 -7.01 3.18
N ALA A 224 2.49 -5.85 2.74
CA ALA A 224 1.51 -5.04 3.47
C ALA A 224 0.43 -4.48 2.53
N ILE A 225 -0.71 -4.11 3.10
CA ILE A 225 -1.88 -3.62 2.35
C ILE A 225 -2.27 -2.25 2.87
N ALA A 226 -2.35 -1.26 1.98
CA ALA A 226 -2.90 0.06 2.25
C ALA A 226 -4.28 0.21 1.59
N LEU A 227 -5.25 0.72 2.35
CA LEU A 227 -6.62 0.93 1.89
C LEU A 227 -6.99 2.42 1.97
N TYR A 228 -7.63 2.96 0.93
CA TYR A 228 -8.34 4.23 1.00
C TYR A 228 -9.85 4.01 0.85
N ILE A 229 -10.60 4.31 1.92
CA ILE A 229 -11.99 3.91 2.10
C ILE A 229 -12.89 5.15 2.31
N GLU A 230 -13.76 5.39 1.34
CA GLU A 230 -14.88 6.32 1.42
C GLU A 230 -16.11 5.64 2.02
N GLU A 231 -16.40 4.42 1.57
CA GLU A 231 -17.54 3.63 2.04
C GLU A 231 -17.26 2.13 2.02
N ILE A 232 -18.03 1.39 2.83
CA ILE A 232 -18.07 -0.08 2.79
C ILE A 232 -19.53 -0.50 2.67
N GLN A 233 -19.86 -1.22 1.60
CA GLN A 233 -21.22 -1.70 1.33
C GLN A 233 -21.62 -2.85 2.27
N ASP A 234 -20.82 -3.93 2.32
CA ASP A 234 -20.99 -5.05 3.24
C ASP A 234 -20.00 -4.95 4.41
N GLY A 235 -20.41 -4.21 5.45
CA GLY A 235 -19.57 -4.00 6.63
C GLY A 235 -19.23 -5.30 7.38
N ARG A 236 -20.15 -6.27 7.47
CA ARG A 236 -19.92 -7.51 8.22
C ARG A 236 -18.96 -8.41 7.45
N GLY A 237 -19.20 -8.62 6.16
CA GLY A 237 -18.32 -9.42 5.30
C GLY A 237 -16.93 -8.81 5.18
N PHE A 238 -16.83 -7.49 5.03
CA PHE A 238 -15.54 -6.79 5.02
C PHE A 238 -14.76 -7.03 6.32
N MET A 239 -15.39 -6.84 7.49
CA MET A 239 -14.70 -6.99 8.78
C MET A 239 -14.26 -8.43 9.05
N GLN A 240 -15.04 -9.42 8.60
CA GLN A 240 -14.65 -10.82 8.68
C GLN A 240 -13.41 -11.10 7.83
N ILE A 241 -13.38 -10.60 6.60
CA ILE A 241 -12.29 -10.86 5.65
C ILE A 241 -11.03 -10.10 6.06
N VAL A 242 -11.15 -8.80 6.33
CA VAL A 242 -9.99 -7.99 6.69
C VAL A 242 -9.34 -8.47 7.98
N ARG A 243 -10.11 -9.02 8.93
CA ARG A 243 -9.55 -9.67 10.14
C ARG A 243 -8.64 -10.84 9.77
N GLN A 244 -9.14 -11.76 8.96
CA GLN A 244 -8.36 -12.92 8.54
C GLN A 244 -7.11 -12.53 7.73
N VAL A 245 -7.20 -11.47 6.93
CA VAL A 245 -6.07 -10.94 6.18
C VAL A 245 -5.06 -10.25 7.10
N ALA A 246 -5.52 -9.41 8.04
CA ALA A 246 -4.68 -8.69 8.99
C ALA A 246 -3.88 -9.63 9.91
N ASP A 247 -4.41 -10.81 10.21
CA ASP A 247 -3.72 -11.85 10.98
C ASP A 247 -2.52 -12.45 10.21
N LYS A 248 -2.44 -12.24 8.87
CA LYS A 248 -1.36 -12.74 8.01
C LYS A 248 -0.48 -11.65 7.42
N LYS A 249 -1.07 -10.55 6.96
CA LYS A 249 -0.38 -9.42 6.33
C LYS A 249 -0.90 -8.12 6.93
N PRO A 250 -0.01 -7.19 7.34
CA PRO A 250 -0.42 -5.92 7.91
C PRO A 250 -1.37 -5.15 6.98
N VAL A 251 -2.46 -4.63 7.54
CA VAL A 251 -3.44 -3.80 6.82
C VAL A 251 -3.51 -2.43 7.46
N VAL A 252 -3.30 -1.39 6.66
CA VAL A 252 -3.40 0.02 7.03
C VAL A 252 -4.57 0.64 6.26
N ALA A 253 -5.39 1.44 6.93
CA ALA A 253 -6.57 2.04 6.29
C ALA A 253 -6.71 3.54 6.57
N VAL A 254 -6.88 4.31 5.50
CA VAL A 254 -7.34 5.70 5.55
C VAL A 254 -8.84 5.72 5.33
N LYS A 255 -9.60 6.11 6.36
CA LYS A 255 -11.03 6.37 6.25
C LYS A 255 -11.26 7.85 5.98
N SER A 256 -11.87 8.20 4.84
CA SER A 256 -12.29 9.59 4.59
C SER A 256 -13.57 9.94 5.38
N GLY A 257 -13.90 11.22 5.48
CA GLY A 257 -15.12 11.66 6.18
C GLY A 257 -15.02 11.69 7.70
N SER A 258 -13.87 12.10 8.25
CA SER A 258 -13.67 12.25 9.70
C SER A 258 -14.38 13.47 10.31
N SER A 259 -14.77 14.44 9.49
CA SER A 259 -15.49 15.65 9.93
C SER A 259 -16.90 15.69 9.38
N ARG A 260 -17.78 16.52 9.98
CA ARG A 260 -19.15 16.73 9.47
C ARG A 260 -19.18 17.12 8.00
N LYS A 261 -18.29 18.04 7.58
CA LYS A 261 -18.17 18.46 6.18
C LYS A 261 -17.60 17.33 5.30
N GLY A 262 -16.63 16.58 5.80
CA GLY A 262 -16.05 15.45 5.07
C GLY A 262 -17.07 14.33 4.85
N MET A 263 -17.89 13.99 5.85
CA MET A 263 -18.97 13.01 5.71
C MET A 263 -20.00 13.44 4.66
N ALA A 264 -20.41 14.72 4.69
CA ALA A 264 -21.33 15.26 3.70
C ALA A 264 -20.73 15.23 2.27
N ALA A 265 -19.46 15.61 2.14
CA ALA A 265 -18.77 15.56 0.85
C ALA A 265 -18.64 14.12 0.30
N ALA A 266 -18.26 13.17 1.14
CA ALA A 266 -18.20 11.76 0.76
C ALA A 266 -19.57 11.23 0.33
N SER A 267 -20.63 11.54 1.08
CA SER A 267 -22.00 11.13 0.77
C SER A 267 -22.48 11.66 -0.58
N SER A 268 -22.22 12.94 -0.88
CA SER A 268 -22.56 13.54 -2.18
C SER A 268 -21.71 12.99 -3.33
N HIS A 269 -20.48 12.57 -3.06
CA HIS A 269 -19.56 12.04 -4.06
C HIS A 269 -19.90 10.59 -4.45
N THR A 270 -20.25 9.74 -3.48
CA THR A 270 -20.57 8.32 -3.72
C THR A 270 -22.05 8.05 -3.98
N GLY A 271 -22.93 9.00 -3.64
CA GLY A 271 -24.37 8.83 -3.71
C GLY A 271 -24.93 7.93 -2.60
N SER A 272 -24.16 7.67 -1.52
CA SER A 272 -24.56 6.81 -0.40
C SER A 272 -24.62 7.56 0.92
N LEU A 273 -25.24 6.97 1.94
CA LEU A 273 -25.30 7.57 3.28
C LEU A 273 -23.96 7.38 4.00
N ALA A 274 -23.33 8.49 4.44
CA ALA A 274 -22.08 8.43 5.19
C ALA A 274 -22.25 7.74 6.55
N GLY A 275 -21.46 6.70 6.79
CA GLY A 275 -21.38 6.02 8.09
C GLY A 275 -20.51 6.79 9.10
N SER A 276 -20.65 6.47 10.39
CA SER A 276 -19.90 7.12 11.47
C SER A 276 -18.42 6.76 11.41
N TYR A 277 -17.55 7.77 11.24
CA TYR A 277 -16.10 7.62 11.22
C TYR A 277 -15.55 6.88 12.45
N ASP A 278 -15.97 7.27 13.65
CA ASP A 278 -15.47 6.65 14.89
C ASP A 278 -15.82 5.17 14.99
N VAL A 279 -16.99 4.78 14.47
CA VAL A 279 -17.42 3.38 14.41
C VAL A 279 -16.55 2.59 13.43
N TYR A 280 -16.21 3.16 12.27
CA TYR A 280 -15.26 2.53 11.33
C TYR A 280 -13.89 2.34 11.98
N VAL A 281 -13.35 3.38 12.62
CA VAL A 281 -12.02 3.33 13.26
C VAL A 281 -12.00 2.31 14.40
N ALA A 282 -13.05 2.25 15.22
CA ALA A 282 -13.16 1.24 16.28
C ALA A 282 -13.21 -0.18 15.71
N ALA A 283 -14.03 -0.41 14.66
CA ALA A 283 -14.13 -1.71 14.00
C ALA A 283 -12.81 -2.12 13.33
N PHE A 284 -12.09 -1.19 12.68
CA PHE A 284 -10.76 -1.44 12.12
C PHE A 284 -9.77 -1.93 13.17
N LYS A 285 -9.68 -1.24 14.32
CA LYS A 285 -8.80 -1.67 15.41
C LYS A 285 -9.16 -3.07 15.92
N GLN A 286 -10.45 -3.36 16.10
CA GLN A 286 -10.92 -4.69 16.48
C GLN A 286 -10.59 -5.75 15.42
N ALA A 287 -10.54 -5.36 14.15
CA ALA A 287 -10.18 -6.21 13.02
C ALA A 287 -8.67 -6.28 12.74
N GLY A 288 -7.81 -5.62 13.53
CA GLY A 288 -6.35 -5.65 13.36
C GLY A 288 -5.83 -4.70 12.29
N VAL A 289 -6.72 -3.88 11.73
CA VAL A 289 -6.39 -2.84 10.75
C VAL A 289 -5.88 -1.61 11.48
N ILE A 290 -4.76 -1.05 11.02
CA ILE A 290 -4.14 0.15 11.57
C ILE A 290 -4.77 1.38 10.90
N PRO A 291 -5.57 2.19 11.62
CA PRO A 291 -6.17 3.37 11.04
C PRO A 291 -5.13 4.49 10.90
N ALA A 292 -4.97 5.01 9.69
CA ALA A 292 -4.14 6.18 9.38
C ALA A 292 -5.01 7.43 9.16
N ARG A 293 -4.51 8.60 9.56
CA ARG A 293 -5.25 9.87 9.40
C ARG A 293 -4.93 10.57 8.09
N THR A 294 -3.73 10.39 7.57
CA THR A 294 -3.27 10.98 6.31
C THR A 294 -2.79 9.89 5.35
N LEU A 295 -2.67 10.22 4.06
CA LEU A 295 -2.05 9.32 3.08
C LEU A 295 -0.58 9.07 3.44
N ARG A 296 0.15 10.10 3.87
CA ARG A 296 1.57 9.97 4.25
C ARG A 296 1.74 9.01 5.42
N ASP A 297 0.93 9.14 6.47
CA ASP A 297 0.91 8.21 7.60
C ASP A 297 0.68 6.77 7.13
N ALA A 298 -0.27 6.59 6.20
CA ALA A 298 -0.63 5.26 5.71
C ALA A 298 0.52 4.57 4.98
N PHE A 299 1.25 5.30 4.14
CA PHE A 299 2.37 4.75 3.40
C PHE A 299 3.62 4.58 4.26
N ASN A 300 3.89 5.49 5.19
CA ASN A 300 4.95 5.31 6.20
C ASN A 300 4.72 4.01 7.01
N LEU A 301 3.49 3.79 7.46
CA LEU A 301 3.10 2.56 8.17
C LEU A 301 3.24 1.33 7.27
N ALA A 302 2.71 1.39 6.04
CA ALA A 302 2.74 0.27 5.12
C ALA A 302 4.17 -0.10 4.71
N GLU A 303 5.06 0.88 4.54
CA GLU A 303 6.48 0.65 4.24
C GLU A 303 7.20 -0.04 5.40
N LEU A 304 7.07 0.52 6.60
CA LEU A 304 7.66 -0.03 7.82
C LEU A 304 7.22 -1.48 8.00
N LEU A 305 5.91 -1.73 7.96
CA LEU A 305 5.32 -3.05 8.14
C LEU A 305 5.64 -4.03 7.00
N ALA A 306 5.80 -3.54 5.76
CA ALA A 306 6.20 -4.38 4.65
C ALA A 306 7.64 -4.88 4.79
N ASN A 307 8.52 -4.14 5.46
CA ASN A 307 9.95 -4.50 5.55
C ASN A 307 10.32 -5.15 6.89
N GLU A 308 9.84 -4.61 8.00
CA GLU A 308 10.19 -5.05 9.36
C GLU A 308 9.10 -5.94 10.00
N GLY A 309 7.89 -5.97 9.41
CA GLY A 309 6.75 -6.64 10.03
C GLY A 309 6.30 -5.95 11.33
N TYR A 310 5.75 -6.73 12.25
CA TYR A 310 5.32 -6.23 13.56
C TYR A 310 6.45 -6.34 14.58
N PRO A 311 6.62 -5.35 15.48
CA PRO A 311 7.62 -5.46 16.53
C PRO A 311 7.24 -6.56 17.54
N HIS A 312 8.24 -7.20 18.14
CA HIS A 312 8.04 -8.29 19.11
C HIS A 312 7.45 -7.82 20.45
N GLY A 313 7.59 -6.53 20.75
CA GLY A 313 7.08 -5.86 21.92
C GLY A 313 7.17 -4.35 21.76
N ASN A 314 7.05 -3.60 22.86
CA ASN A 314 7.07 -2.14 22.86
C ASN A 314 8.37 -1.54 23.43
N ARG A 315 9.34 -2.38 23.83
CA ARG A 315 10.60 -1.93 24.44
C ARG A 315 11.50 -1.34 23.37
N ALA A 316 11.80 -0.07 23.47
CA ALA A 316 12.51 0.68 22.46
C ALA A 316 13.82 1.24 22.99
N ILE A 317 14.81 1.30 22.08
CA ILE A 317 16.05 2.03 22.26
C ILE A 317 16.21 3.04 21.12
N ALA A 318 16.90 4.14 21.39
CA ALA A 318 17.25 5.12 20.36
C ALA A 318 18.76 5.36 20.39
N ILE A 319 19.38 5.44 19.22
CA ILE A 319 20.80 5.70 19.02
C ILE A 319 20.91 7.02 18.27
N THR A 320 21.70 7.96 18.76
CA THR A 320 21.95 9.21 18.05
C THR A 320 23.33 9.78 18.33
N SER A 321 23.85 10.60 17.43
CA SER A 321 25.05 11.42 17.66
C SER A 321 24.70 12.86 18.06
N ALA A 322 23.43 13.18 18.30
CA ALA A 322 23.03 14.54 18.65
C ALA A 322 22.00 14.58 19.80
N GLY A 323 22.40 15.15 20.93
CA GLY A 323 21.54 15.28 22.11
C GLY A 323 20.21 15.98 21.88
N GLY A 324 20.12 16.92 20.92
CA GLY A 324 18.83 17.52 20.55
C GLY A 324 17.82 16.50 20.01
N PHE A 325 18.28 15.53 19.22
CA PHE A 325 17.43 14.43 18.76
C PHE A 325 17.16 13.40 19.84
N ALA A 326 18.03 13.23 20.84
CA ALA A 326 17.72 12.43 22.02
C ALA A 326 16.55 13.02 22.81
N VAL A 327 16.53 14.33 23.04
CA VAL A 327 15.40 15.00 23.71
C VAL A 327 14.10 14.81 22.92
N LEU A 328 14.12 15.10 21.61
CA LEU A 328 12.94 14.93 20.76
C LEU A 328 12.47 13.47 20.71
N ALA A 329 13.39 12.50 20.64
CA ALA A 329 13.05 11.09 20.67
C ALA A 329 12.32 10.71 21.96
N SER A 330 12.77 11.20 23.12
CA SER A 330 12.07 10.98 24.39
C SER A 330 10.66 11.58 24.39
N ASP A 331 10.52 12.83 23.96
CA ASP A 331 9.22 13.53 23.90
C ASP A 331 8.23 12.77 22.98
N TYR A 332 8.69 12.35 21.80
CA TYR A 332 7.86 11.63 20.84
C TYR A 332 7.55 10.20 21.29
N ALA A 333 8.49 9.51 21.94
CA ALA A 333 8.25 8.20 22.52
C ALA A 333 7.12 8.26 23.55
N GLU A 334 7.17 9.22 24.47
CA GLU A 334 6.12 9.44 25.47
C GLU A 334 4.77 9.79 24.80
N ALA A 335 4.76 10.73 23.85
CA ALA A 335 3.55 11.15 23.14
C ALA A 335 2.86 10.00 22.38
N HIS A 336 3.64 9.04 21.89
CA HIS A 336 3.14 7.94 21.06
C HIS A 336 3.02 6.59 21.79
N GLY A 337 3.47 6.51 23.05
CA GLY A 337 3.37 5.30 23.87
C GLY A 337 4.41 4.23 23.48
N VAL A 338 5.61 4.67 23.12
CA VAL A 338 6.78 3.83 22.87
C VAL A 338 7.62 3.80 24.15
N ASP A 339 7.93 2.59 24.64
CA ASP A 339 8.56 2.42 25.96
C ASP A 339 10.09 2.46 25.86
N MET A 340 10.69 3.60 26.20
CA MET A 340 12.14 3.79 26.17
C MET A 340 12.77 3.12 27.39
N VAL A 341 13.31 1.91 27.20
CA VAL A 341 13.79 1.09 28.33
C VAL A 341 15.14 1.54 28.88
N ASP A 342 15.34 1.32 30.18
CA ASP A 342 16.63 1.51 30.82
C ASP A 342 17.67 0.53 30.28
N LEU A 343 18.93 0.97 30.23
CA LEU A 343 20.05 0.12 29.82
C LEU A 343 20.39 -0.87 30.95
N PRO A 344 20.43 -2.20 30.67
CA PRO A 344 20.95 -3.16 31.62
C PRO A 344 22.40 -2.84 32.02
N GLU A 345 22.78 -3.18 33.26
CA GLU A 345 24.12 -2.86 33.79
C GLU A 345 25.25 -3.41 32.90
N GLU A 346 25.08 -4.61 32.34
CA GLU A 346 26.05 -5.23 31.42
C GLU A 346 26.21 -4.42 30.13
N VAL A 347 25.11 -4.01 29.51
CA VAL A 347 25.09 -3.17 28.30
C VAL A 347 25.70 -1.81 28.59
N PHE A 348 25.31 -1.18 29.69
CA PHE A 348 25.86 0.08 30.14
C PHE A 348 27.39 0.01 30.30
N ASN A 349 27.89 -1.03 30.95
CA ASN A 349 29.33 -1.21 31.19
C ASN A 349 30.11 -1.40 29.89
N GLU A 350 29.60 -2.19 28.93
CA GLU A 350 30.22 -2.35 27.61
C GLU A 350 30.24 -1.04 26.83
N LEU A 351 29.12 -0.30 26.80
CA LEU A 351 29.06 1.00 26.13
C LEU A 351 30.01 2.01 26.77
N ASN A 352 30.05 2.07 28.10
CA ASN A 352 30.90 3.00 28.84
C ASN A 352 32.40 2.70 28.70
N ALA A 353 32.78 1.51 28.25
CA ALA A 353 34.18 1.14 28.04
C ALA A 353 34.82 1.79 26.79
N PHE A 354 34.02 2.13 25.77
CA PHE A 354 34.53 2.72 24.52
C PHE A 354 33.92 4.08 24.17
N LEU A 355 32.72 4.41 24.69
CA LEU A 355 32.12 5.72 24.46
C LEU A 355 32.87 6.81 25.23
N PRO A 356 32.90 8.06 24.72
CA PRO A 356 33.53 9.18 25.41
C PRO A 356 32.95 9.36 26.83
N PRO A 357 33.74 9.74 27.85
CA PRO A 357 33.26 9.81 29.24
C PRO A 357 32.03 10.71 29.49
N TYR A 358 31.76 11.62 28.57
CA TYR A 358 30.68 12.62 28.58
C TYR A 358 29.49 12.26 27.68
N TRP A 359 29.40 11.03 27.16
CA TRP A 359 28.14 10.50 26.61
C TRP A 359 27.04 10.50 27.67
N ASN A 360 25.78 10.53 27.26
CA ASN A 360 24.66 10.80 28.17
C ASN A 360 24.31 9.65 29.14
N ARG A 361 24.89 8.45 28.96
CA ARG A 361 24.76 7.30 29.87
C ARG A 361 23.34 6.79 30.08
N ALA A 362 22.46 7.01 29.10
CA ALA A 362 21.04 6.65 29.18
C ALA A 362 20.51 6.21 27.80
N ASN A 363 19.22 5.86 27.76
CA ASN A 363 18.44 5.67 26.54
C ASN A 363 17.51 6.88 26.36
N PRO A 364 17.52 7.61 25.22
CA PRO A 364 18.34 7.44 24.02
C PRO A 364 19.85 7.51 24.25
N MET A 365 20.64 6.71 23.55
CA MET A 365 22.10 6.71 23.59
C MET A 365 22.65 7.83 22.69
N ASP A 366 23.03 8.97 23.29
CA ASP A 366 23.75 10.07 22.61
C ASP A 366 25.25 9.77 22.61
N ILE A 367 25.76 9.31 21.47
CA ILE A 367 27.15 8.94 21.25
C ILE A 367 28.03 10.11 20.78
N ILE A 368 27.56 11.36 20.95
CA ILE A 368 28.28 12.61 20.67
C ILE A 368 28.42 12.93 19.18
N GLY A 369 28.36 14.22 18.84
CA GLY A 369 28.32 14.74 17.46
C GLY A 369 29.57 14.48 16.60
N ASP A 370 30.67 14.05 17.20
CA ASP A 370 31.88 13.61 16.50
C ASP A 370 31.90 12.11 16.20
N ALA A 371 30.80 11.39 16.44
CA ALA A 371 30.68 9.97 16.13
C ALA A 371 30.86 9.70 14.63
N ASP A 372 31.83 8.85 14.33
CA ASP A 372 32.04 8.26 13.00
C ASP A 372 31.25 6.96 12.85
N ALA A 373 31.27 6.36 11.65
CA ALA A 373 30.60 5.09 11.40
C ALA A 373 31.14 3.95 12.30
N THR A 374 32.43 3.98 12.68
CA THR A 374 33.04 3.00 13.58
C THR A 374 32.41 3.01 14.96
N ARG A 375 32.09 4.20 15.51
CA ARG A 375 31.41 4.33 16.80
C ARG A 375 29.99 3.78 16.75
N PHE A 376 29.25 4.03 15.67
CA PHE A 376 27.95 3.39 15.43
C PHE A 376 28.09 1.86 15.33
N ALA A 377 29.03 1.37 14.54
CA ALA A 377 29.28 -0.06 14.35
C ALA A 377 29.55 -0.78 15.67
N THR A 378 30.45 -0.22 16.50
CA THR A 378 30.82 -0.78 17.80
C THR A 378 29.64 -0.80 18.76
N LEU A 379 28.81 0.25 18.77
CA LEU A 379 27.58 0.29 19.54
C LEU A 379 26.57 -0.76 19.06
N PHE A 380 26.37 -0.88 17.74
CA PHE A 380 25.47 -1.91 17.18
C PHE A 380 25.91 -3.32 17.55
N ASP A 381 27.22 -3.60 17.61
CA ASP A 381 27.73 -4.89 18.05
C ASP A 381 27.32 -5.24 19.49
N VAL A 382 27.31 -4.25 20.40
CA VAL A 382 26.82 -4.43 21.76
C VAL A 382 25.31 -4.72 21.75
N LEU A 383 24.53 -3.97 20.97
CA LEU A 383 23.07 -4.17 20.89
C LEU A 383 22.67 -5.50 20.26
N ILE A 384 23.43 -6.00 19.28
CA ILE A 384 23.25 -7.32 18.67
C ILE A 384 23.51 -8.42 19.71
N ARG A 385 24.61 -8.32 20.48
CA ARG A 385 24.93 -9.29 21.54
C ARG A 385 23.85 -9.31 22.62
N HIS A 386 23.32 -8.15 22.96
CA HIS A 386 22.33 -7.96 24.03
C HIS A 386 20.93 -7.64 23.50
N GLN A 387 20.45 -8.40 22.51
CA GLN A 387 19.16 -8.09 21.87
C GLN A 387 17.90 -8.44 22.69
N ASP A 388 18.03 -9.18 23.79
CA ASP A 388 16.87 -9.67 24.55
C ASP A 388 16.11 -8.57 25.29
N PHE A 389 16.74 -7.43 25.62
CA PHE A 389 16.13 -6.37 26.42
C PHE A 389 15.32 -5.36 25.60
N TRP A 390 15.46 -5.34 24.27
CA TRP A 390 14.78 -4.40 23.38
C TRP A 390 14.06 -5.11 22.23
N ASP A 391 13.05 -4.45 21.67
CA ASP A 391 12.21 -4.95 20.58
C ASP A 391 12.25 -4.04 19.34
N ILE A 392 12.57 -2.75 19.53
CA ILE A 392 12.60 -1.71 18.52
C ILE A 392 13.85 -0.84 18.71
N ALA A 393 14.61 -0.60 17.65
CA ALA A 393 15.74 0.34 17.65
C ALA A 393 15.50 1.48 16.68
N PHE A 394 15.51 2.72 17.18
CA PHE A 394 15.51 3.94 16.36
C PHE A 394 16.96 4.40 16.14
N VAL A 395 17.44 4.39 14.90
CA VAL A 395 18.78 4.88 14.57
C VAL A 395 18.67 6.27 13.95
N ILE A 396 19.08 7.28 14.71
CA ILE A 396 18.89 8.70 14.38
C ILE A 396 20.23 9.34 14.01
N ALA A 397 20.38 9.67 12.73
CA ALA A 397 21.59 10.28 12.19
C ALA A 397 21.27 11.57 11.46
N GLY A 398 21.97 12.66 11.81
CA GLY A 398 21.91 13.94 11.10
C GLY A 398 23.16 14.22 10.27
N PRO A 399 23.20 15.34 9.52
CA PRO A 399 24.37 15.71 8.72
C PRO A 399 25.56 16.06 9.62
N THR A 400 26.73 15.49 9.33
CA THR A 400 27.99 15.81 9.99
C THR A 400 29.16 15.67 9.01
N THR A 401 30.21 16.45 9.21
CA THR A 401 31.45 16.35 8.41
C THR A 401 32.23 15.07 8.72
N LEU A 402 32.00 14.47 9.90
CA LEU A 402 32.83 13.40 10.44
C LEU A 402 32.30 12.00 10.12
N ALA A 403 31.07 11.88 9.64
CA ALA A 403 30.47 10.60 9.30
C ALA A 403 29.86 10.64 7.90
N ASP A 404 30.38 9.76 7.03
CA ASP A 404 29.79 9.54 5.72
C ASP A 404 28.41 8.87 5.89
N PRO A 405 27.33 9.48 5.38
CA PRO A 405 25.99 8.90 5.42
C PRO A 405 25.90 7.52 4.78
N ALA A 406 26.73 7.22 3.78
CA ALA A 406 26.79 5.90 3.16
C ALA A 406 27.36 4.85 4.10
N HIS A 407 28.38 5.18 4.89
CA HIS A 407 28.96 4.26 5.87
C HIS A 407 27.99 4.01 7.02
N ILE A 408 27.32 5.05 7.55
CA ILE A 408 26.29 4.87 8.58
C ILE A 408 25.16 3.96 8.06
N ALA A 409 24.69 4.20 6.83
CA ALA A 409 23.63 3.37 6.25
C ALA A 409 24.04 1.89 6.08
N ASN A 410 25.29 1.62 5.68
CA ASN A 410 25.79 0.24 5.62
C ASN A 410 25.86 -0.41 7.01
N GLU A 411 26.24 0.33 8.05
CA GLU A 411 26.21 -0.17 9.42
C GLU A 411 24.78 -0.43 9.91
N MET A 412 23.81 0.41 9.53
CA MET A 412 22.39 0.16 9.81
C MET A 412 21.88 -1.10 9.11
N VAL A 413 22.27 -1.32 7.85
CA VAL A 413 21.95 -2.56 7.11
C VAL A 413 22.57 -3.77 7.80
N ARG A 414 23.83 -3.68 8.23
CA ARG A 414 24.50 -4.75 8.98
C ARG A 414 23.78 -5.01 10.31
N PHE A 415 23.38 -3.96 11.02
CA PHE A 415 22.66 -4.07 12.28
C PHE A 415 21.33 -4.81 12.11
N SER A 416 20.50 -4.35 11.17
CA SER A 416 19.21 -4.98 10.84
C SER A 416 19.34 -6.46 10.44
N ARG A 417 20.39 -6.83 9.69
CA ARG A 417 20.64 -8.23 9.30
C ARG A 417 21.04 -9.17 10.43
N ASN A 418 21.58 -8.63 11.53
CA ASN A 418 22.10 -9.42 12.64
C ASN A 418 21.16 -9.39 13.85
N THR A 419 19.91 -8.96 13.67
CA THR A 419 18.89 -8.96 14.72
C THR A 419 17.54 -9.40 14.14
N ASP A 420 16.70 -9.98 15.01
CA ASP A 420 15.30 -10.28 14.69
C ASP A 420 14.33 -9.18 15.17
N LYS A 421 14.87 -8.09 15.73
CA LYS A 421 14.13 -6.94 16.23
C LYS A 421 13.92 -5.89 15.15
N MET A 422 12.94 -5.02 15.36
CA MET A 422 12.62 -3.95 14.42
C MET A 422 13.70 -2.86 14.43
N VAL A 423 14.24 -2.51 13.27
CA VAL A 423 15.17 -1.39 13.11
C VAL A 423 14.52 -0.28 12.28
N VAL A 424 14.42 0.91 12.87
CA VAL A 424 13.80 2.09 12.25
C VAL A 424 14.86 3.16 12.00
N GLY A 425 15.17 3.40 10.72
CA GLY A 425 16.07 4.47 10.33
C GLY A 425 15.43 5.85 10.44
N CYS A 426 16.20 6.81 10.96
CA CYS A 426 15.88 8.23 11.00
C CYS A 426 17.11 9.01 10.54
N MET A 427 17.48 8.86 9.27
CA MET A 427 18.46 9.73 8.64
C MET A 427 17.78 11.06 8.29
N LEU A 428 18.06 12.09 9.08
CA LEU A 428 17.41 13.40 9.04
C LEU A 428 18.30 14.37 8.26
N GLY A 429 17.74 15.02 7.24
CA GLY A 429 18.49 15.95 6.38
C GLY A 429 17.97 16.02 4.95
N GLY A 430 18.72 16.71 4.10
CA GLY A 430 18.43 16.87 2.67
C GLY A 430 19.47 16.19 1.79
N ASP A 431 20.03 16.92 0.84
CA ASP A 431 20.94 16.39 -0.17
C ASP A 431 22.18 15.68 0.40
N SER A 432 22.69 16.16 1.54
CA SER A 432 23.88 15.60 2.18
C SER A 432 23.72 14.15 2.61
N ILE A 433 22.52 13.70 3.00
CA ILE A 433 22.27 12.33 3.48
C ILE A 433 21.79 11.36 2.39
N ARG A 434 21.62 11.85 1.15
CA ARG A 434 20.97 11.13 0.06
C ARG A 434 21.66 9.80 -0.29
N SER A 435 22.99 9.73 -0.15
CA SER A 435 23.75 8.49 -0.37
C SER A 435 23.34 7.38 0.60
N GLY A 436 23.21 7.72 1.89
CA GLY A 436 22.74 6.80 2.92
C GLY A 436 21.28 6.37 2.70
N LEU A 437 20.39 7.32 2.39
CA LEU A 437 18.99 7.02 2.07
C LEU A 437 18.85 6.02 0.93
N ARG A 438 19.66 6.16 -0.14
CA ARG A 438 19.65 5.23 -1.28
C ARG A 438 20.05 3.81 -0.87
N ILE A 439 21.04 3.67 0.01
CA ILE A 439 21.48 2.36 0.53
C ILE A 439 20.38 1.72 1.36
N LEU A 440 19.82 2.45 2.34
CA LEU A 440 18.73 1.95 3.18
C LEU A 440 17.55 1.48 2.31
N ARG A 441 17.14 2.28 1.32
CA ARG A 441 16.06 1.94 0.39
C ARG A 441 16.35 0.68 -0.42
N ASN A 442 17.54 0.59 -1.04
CA ASN A 442 17.93 -0.59 -1.84
C ASN A 442 17.95 -1.87 -1.01
N CYS A 443 18.29 -1.75 0.26
CA CYS A 443 18.34 -2.87 1.20
C CYS A 443 17.07 -2.99 2.06
N ARG A 444 16.02 -2.23 1.68
CA ARG A 444 14.68 -2.27 2.28
C ARG A 444 14.65 -1.98 3.78
N ILE A 445 15.59 -1.17 4.28
CA ILE A 445 15.56 -0.67 5.65
C ILE A 445 14.67 0.57 5.69
N PRO A 446 13.57 0.58 6.48
CA PRO A 446 12.70 1.74 6.58
C PRO A 446 13.46 2.97 7.08
N ASN A 447 13.20 4.12 6.47
CA ASN A 447 13.76 5.37 6.91
C ASN A 447 12.73 6.50 6.90
N PHE A 448 12.67 7.24 8.00
CA PHE A 448 11.81 8.41 8.15
C PHE A 448 12.63 9.69 8.02
N SER A 449 12.11 10.65 7.25
CA SER A 449 12.72 11.98 7.11
C SER A 449 12.37 12.93 8.26
N GLU A 450 11.31 12.60 9.02
CA GLU A 450 10.83 13.34 10.18
C GLU A 450 10.80 12.41 11.39
N LEU A 451 11.42 12.84 12.49
CA LEU A 451 11.61 11.99 13.67
C LEU A 451 10.27 11.63 14.33
N GLU A 452 9.35 12.60 14.46
CA GLU A 452 8.03 12.36 15.04
C GLU A 452 7.25 11.30 14.25
N ASP A 453 7.35 11.31 12.92
CA ASP A 453 6.64 10.35 12.07
C ASP A 453 7.08 8.90 12.34
N ALA A 454 8.35 8.67 12.67
CA ALA A 454 8.85 7.34 13.04
C ALA A 454 8.21 6.82 14.34
N PHE A 455 8.24 7.63 15.41
CA PHE A 455 7.63 7.28 16.69
C PHE A 455 6.11 7.16 16.59
N LYS A 456 5.47 8.05 15.82
CA LYS A 456 4.04 8.01 15.53
C LYS A 456 3.64 6.74 14.78
N ALA A 457 4.43 6.30 13.81
CA ALA A 457 4.19 5.07 13.07
C ALA A 457 4.27 3.84 14.00
N VAL A 458 5.37 3.71 14.76
CA VAL A 458 5.55 2.62 15.72
C VAL A 458 4.46 2.62 16.79
N GLY A 459 4.17 3.77 17.40
CA GLY A 459 3.09 3.90 18.38
C GLY A 459 1.71 3.53 17.83
N SER A 460 1.43 3.86 16.56
CA SER A 460 0.18 3.45 15.90
C SER A 460 0.08 1.94 15.71
N ILE A 461 1.21 1.28 15.38
CA ILE A 461 1.30 -0.19 15.28
C ILE A 461 1.05 -0.84 16.65
N LEU A 462 1.76 -0.35 17.68
CA LEU A 462 1.68 -0.89 19.04
C LEU A 462 0.26 -0.79 19.61
N ARG A 463 -0.45 0.33 19.40
CA ARG A 463 -1.84 0.53 19.88
C ARG A 463 -2.84 -0.50 19.33
N VAL A 464 -2.60 -1.05 18.14
CA VAL A 464 -3.47 -2.10 17.55
C VAL A 464 -3.05 -3.48 18.05
N ARG A 465 -1.74 -3.72 18.20
CA ARG A 465 -1.19 -5.00 18.66
C ARG A 465 -1.41 -5.26 20.16
N THR A 466 -1.33 -4.25 21.02
CA THR A 466 -1.65 -4.42 22.45
C THR A 466 -3.10 -4.83 22.68
N ALA A 467 -4.00 -4.50 21.74
CA ALA A 467 -5.38 -4.98 21.75
C ALA A 467 -5.53 -6.47 21.32
N ARG A 468 -4.45 -7.12 20.85
CA ARG A 468 -4.43 -8.50 20.31
C ARG A 468 -3.15 -9.29 20.70
N PRO A 469 -3.08 -9.87 21.91
CA PRO A 469 -1.95 -10.72 22.31
C PRO A 469 -1.95 -12.06 21.55
N GLY A 470 -0.79 -12.53 21.05
CA GLY A 470 -0.57 -13.93 20.65
C GLY A 470 -0.27 -14.25 19.18
N GLU A 471 -0.24 -13.26 18.27
CA GLU A 471 0.09 -13.48 16.85
C GLU A 471 1.60 -13.33 16.58
N ARG A 472 2.22 -14.29 15.87
CA ARG A 472 3.65 -14.24 15.53
C ARG A 472 3.95 -13.17 14.48
N SER A 473 5.14 -12.56 14.58
CA SER A 473 5.75 -11.74 13.55
C SER A 473 6.02 -12.57 12.29
N LEU A 474 5.87 -11.96 11.11
CA LEU A 474 6.49 -12.51 9.91
C LEU A 474 8.01 -12.30 10.07
N PRO A 475 8.85 -13.33 9.82
CA PRO A 475 10.29 -13.13 9.87
C PRO A 475 10.72 -12.08 8.83
N PRO A 476 11.76 -11.28 9.13
CA PRO A 476 12.32 -10.34 8.17
C PRO A 476 12.78 -11.09 6.90
N PRO A 477 12.77 -10.44 5.73
CA PRO A 477 13.10 -11.09 4.46
C PRO A 477 14.54 -11.63 4.45
N VAL A 478 14.73 -12.78 3.80
CA VAL A 478 16.01 -13.53 3.75
C VAL A 478 16.99 -12.97 2.69
N ASP A 479 16.52 -12.12 1.76
CA ASP A 479 17.35 -11.49 0.71
C ASP A 479 17.29 -9.95 0.82
N GLN A 480 18.29 -9.34 1.49
CA GLN A 480 18.22 -7.94 1.92
C GLN A 480 19.15 -6.96 1.20
N CYS A 481 19.90 -7.32 0.18
CA CYS A 481 20.45 -6.32 -0.75
C CYS A 481 20.71 -7.04 -2.08
N PRO A 482 20.56 -6.36 -3.23
CA PRO A 482 21.28 -6.80 -4.42
C PRO A 482 22.77 -6.93 -4.06
N VAL A 483 23.32 -8.14 -4.23
CA VAL A 483 24.76 -8.36 -4.12
C VAL A 483 25.36 -7.75 -5.39
N ASP A 484 26.09 -6.66 -5.22
CA ASP A 484 26.92 -5.96 -6.20
C ASP A 484 26.23 -5.36 -7.44
N GLY A 485 26.42 -4.05 -7.62
CA GLY A 485 26.21 -3.30 -8.85
C GLY A 485 27.25 -2.19 -8.95
#